data_AF-A0A174NKZ1-F1
#
_entry.id   AF-A0A174NKZ1-F1
#
_cell.length_a   1.000
_cell.length_b   1.000
_cell.length_c   1.000
_cell.angle_alpha   90.00
_cell.angle_beta   90.00
_cell.angle_gamma   90.00
#
_symmetry.space_group_name_H-M   'P 1'
#
loop_
_entity.id
_entity.type
_entity.pdbx_description
1 polymer ?
#
loop_
_entity_poly.entity_id
_entity_poly.type
_entity_poly.pdbx_seq_one_letter_code
_entity_poly.pdbx_strand_id
1 'polypeptide(L)'
;MIPFFIFNGLTLLTKIKDIQTNGLIVTVYDFLKDFFESTFLGDLPVGPTWFILSLIWMKIIMFLLLKIREDFLSLLIIEIIWITALTLYYTLDFPQIPNYFHLGSSLLGFPFYLAGFLLKLKYKETIAWIKRKRWTIGLIFVFYIIGFLFNGFASLEGCKVGNYILLMYLTGLCGTLLTIVSTHLLKRPNKWVYVLSCGMIVILCTHGFILNMTINKFPIFELYSWAWYIYAVISCIIIMIIEIPIILFCSRYFKWAMGGRKIF
;
A
#
# COMPACT_ATOMS: atom_id res chain seq x y z
N MET A 1 -7.40 6.64 10.59
CA MET A 1 -8.47 6.08 11.44
C MET A 1 -9.79 6.76 11.13
N ILE A 2 -10.11 7.93 11.69
CA ILE A 2 -11.44 8.56 11.52
C ILE A 2 -11.86 8.80 10.04
N PRO A 3 -10.98 9.25 9.11
CA PRO A 3 -11.36 9.44 7.70
C PRO A 3 -11.79 8.13 7.05
N PHE A 4 -11.08 7.08 7.42
CA PHE A 4 -11.28 5.73 6.94
C PHE A 4 -12.59 5.13 7.47
N PHE A 5 -12.91 5.31 8.76
CA PHE A 5 -14.24 4.94 9.28
C PHE A 5 -15.38 5.70 8.57
N ILE A 6 -15.17 6.99 8.26
CA ILE A 6 -16.15 7.81 7.55
C ILE A 6 -16.33 7.31 6.11
N PHE A 7 -15.26 7.07 5.36
CA PHE A 7 -15.35 6.58 3.99
C PHE A 7 -15.92 5.15 3.92
N ASN A 8 -15.56 4.26 4.85
CA ASN A 8 -16.16 2.93 4.97
C ASN A 8 -17.66 3.01 5.27
N GLY A 9 -18.05 3.87 6.20
CA GLY A 9 -19.46 4.15 6.49
C GLY A 9 -20.20 4.63 5.23
N LEU A 10 -19.63 5.61 4.51
CA LEU A 10 -20.22 6.17 3.29
C LEU A 10 -20.40 5.12 2.17
N THR A 11 -19.44 4.21 1.98
CA THR A 11 -19.58 3.13 0.99
C THR A 11 -20.63 2.12 1.37
N LEU A 12 -20.87 1.90 2.66
CA LEU A 12 -21.91 0.99 3.14
C LEU A 12 -23.31 1.65 3.11
N LEU A 13 -23.41 2.99 3.04
CA LEU A 13 -24.69 3.68 2.83
C LEU A 13 -25.36 3.28 1.51
N THR A 14 -24.62 2.81 0.49
CA THR A 14 -25.26 2.34 -0.74
C THR A 14 -26.11 1.08 -0.53
N LYS A 15 -25.83 0.31 0.53
CA LYS A 15 -26.61 -0.89 0.92
C LYS A 15 -27.91 -0.55 1.66
N ILE A 16 -28.12 0.70 2.07
CA ILE A 16 -29.41 1.17 2.60
C ILE A 16 -30.53 1.02 1.56
N LYS A 17 -30.19 0.99 0.26
CA LYS A 17 -31.14 0.67 -0.81
C LYS A 17 -31.75 -0.73 -0.68
N ASP A 18 -31.08 -1.66 -0.01
CA ASP A 18 -31.52 -3.05 0.17
C ASP A 18 -32.56 -3.19 1.32
N ILE A 19 -32.87 -2.09 2.04
CA ILE A 19 -33.91 -2.08 3.09
C ILE A 19 -35.28 -2.44 2.51
N GLN A 20 -35.56 -2.04 1.27
CA GLN A 20 -36.84 -2.34 0.61
C GLN A 20 -37.00 -3.83 0.28
N THR A 21 -35.90 -4.56 0.12
CA THR A 21 -35.88 -5.98 -0.26
C THR A 21 -35.73 -6.93 0.92
N ASN A 22 -34.89 -6.59 1.91
CA ASN A 22 -34.51 -7.51 2.99
C ASN A 22 -35.11 -7.17 4.37
N GLY A 23 -35.73 -5.99 4.50
CA GLY A 23 -36.27 -5.50 5.77
C GLY A 23 -35.22 -4.88 6.70
N LEU A 24 -35.63 -3.88 7.48
CA LEU A 24 -34.75 -2.99 8.26
C LEU A 24 -33.76 -3.73 9.17
N ILE A 25 -34.21 -4.74 9.92
CA ILE A 25 -33.40 -5.42 10.94
C ILE A 25 -32.28 -6.22 10.29
N VAL A 26 -32.58 -6.94 9.21
CA VAL A 26 -31.60 -7.75 8.46
C VAL A 26 -30.56 -6.83 7.81
N THR A 27 -31.01 -5.74 7.17
CA THR A 27 -30.09 -4.78 6.56
C THR A 27 -29.18 -4.10 7.59
N VAL A 28 -29.68 -3.79 8.80
CA VAL A 28 -28.85 -3.22 9.87
C VAL A 28 -27.86 -4.23 10.43
N TYR A 29 -28.26 -5.49 10.61
CA TYR A 29 -27.35 -6.55 11.05
C TYR A 29 -26.24 -6.80 10.04
N ASP A 30 -26.59 -6.97 8.76
CA ASP A 30 -25.62 -7.16 7.67
C ASP A 30 -24.70 -5.94 7.53
N PHE A 31 -25.25 -4.72 7.67
CA PHE A 31 -24.46 -3.49 7.69
C PHE A 31 -23.43 -3.48 8.82
N LEU A 32 -23.84 -3.82 10.05
CA LEU A 32 -22.94 -3.83 11.20
C LEU A 32 -21.89 -4.92 11.05
N LYS A 33 -22.30 -6.13 10.67
CA LYS A 33 -21.38 -7.25 10.41
C LYS A 33 -20.34 -6.87 9.36
N ASP A 34 -20.78 -6.40 8.20
CA ASP A 34 -19.89 -5.98 7.12
C ASP A 34 -19.01 -4.79 7.52
N PHE A 35 -19.54 -3.83 8.28
CA PHE A 35 -18.75 -2.72 8.81
C PHE A 35 -17.64 -3.24 9.74
N PHE A 36 -17.94 -4.15 10.65
CA PHE A 36 -16.95 -4.74 11.55
C PHE A 36 -15.93 -5.59 10.79
N GLU A 37 -16.37 -6.48 9.90
CA GLU A 37 -15.49 -7.33 9.09
C GLU A 37 -14.61 -6.49 8.16
N SER A 38 -15.17 -5.55 7.39
CA SER A 38 -14.39 -4.67 6.51
C SER A 38 -13.43 -3.74 7.26
N THR A 39 -13.78 -3.30 8.46
CA THR A 39 -12.99 -2.31 9.20
C THR A 39 -11.90 -2.94 10.05
N PHE A 40 -12.11 -4.15 10.58
CA PHE A 40 -11.17 -4.82 11.49
C PHE A 40 -10.50 -6.06 10.89
N LEU A 41 -11.17 -6.76 9.97
CA LEU A 41 -10.63 -7.93 9.26
C LEU A 41 -10.16 -7.59 7.83
N GLY A 42 -10.56 -6.42 7.33
CA GLY A 42 -10.12 -5.87 6.06
C GLY A 42 -10.75 -6.51 4.83
N ASP A 43 -11.88 -7.18 5.00
CA ASP A 43 -12.61 -7.81 3.90
C ASP A 43 -13.29 -6.78 2.98
N LEU A 44 -13.42 -7.12 1.70
CA LEU A 44 -14.19 -6.38 0.69
C LEU A 44 -15.59 -6.02 1.25
N PRO A 45 -16.15 -4.82 0.97
CA PRO A 45 -16.04 -4.09 -0.31
C PRO A 45 -15.22 -2.80 -0.27
N VAL A 46 -14.60 -2.43 0.86
CA VAL A 46 -14.06 -1.07 1.02
C VAL A 46 -12.54 -1.03 1.10
N GLY A 47 -11.86 -0.64 0.01
CA GLY A 47 -10.45 -0.23 -0.03
C GLY A 47 -9.43 -1.19 0.64
N PRO A 48 -8.12 -0.87 0.64
CA PRO A 48 -7.09 -1.62 1.35
C PRO A 48 -7.02 -1.11 2.79
N THR A 49 -8.13 -1.30 3.51
CA THR A 49 -8.25 -1.26 4.98
C THR A 49 -7.06 -1.93 5.66
N TRP A 50 -6.66 -3.08 5.10
CA TRP A 50 -5.50 -3.86 5.50
C TRP A 50 -4.22 -3.04 5.56
N PHE A 51 -3.98 -2.17 4.57
CA PHE A 51 -2.74 -1.40 4.49
C PHE A 51 -2.63 -0.36 5.62
N ILE A 52 -3.74 0.30 5.97
CA ILE A 52 -3.76 1.27 7.07
C ILE A 52 -3.52 0.57 8.40
N LEU A 53 -4.19 -0.56 8.64
CA LEU A 53 -3.99 -1.36 9.84
C LEU A 53 -2.55 -1.85 9.94
N SER A 54 -1.98 -2.34 8.83
CA SER A 54 -0.59 -2.77 8.81
C SER A 54 0.39 -1.63 9.09
N LEU A 55 0.15 -0.44 8.55
CA LEU A 55 0.96 0.75 8.84
C LEU A 55 0.91 1.18 10.31
N ILE A 56 -0.23 1.02 10.98
CA ILE A 56 -0.35 1.32 12.42
C ILE A 56 0.53 0.37 13.22
N TRP A 57 0.44 -0.94 12.96
CA TRP A 57 1.28 -1.92 13.62
C TRP A 57 2.76 -1.69 13.36
N MET A 58 3.16 -1.46 12.10
CA MET A 58 4.55 -1.14 11.77
C MET A 58 5.05 0.11 12.49
N LYS A 59 4.21 1.14 12.64
CA LYS A 59 4.54 2.35 13.42
C LYS A 59 4.71 2.07 14.91
N ILE A 60 3.85 1.24 15.50
CA ILE A 60 3.96 0.83 16.91
C ILE A 60 5.26 0.06 17.12
N ILE A 61 5.54 -0.93 16.26
CA ILE A 61 6.79 -1.71 16.30
C ILE A 61 8.00 -0.77 16.18
N MET A 62 7.99 0.13 15.21
CA MET A 62 9.07 1.12 15.02
C MET A 62 9.24 2.02 16.25
N PHE A 63 8.16 2.50 16.85
CA PHE A 63 8.22 3.34 18.04
C PHE A 63 8.84 2.60 19.23
N LEU A 64 8.45 1.34 19.44
CA LEU A 64 9.03 0.49 20.49
C LEU A 64 10.51 0.21 20.22
N LEU A 65 10.87 -0.08 18.97
CA LEU A 65 12.24 -0.30 18.53
C LEU A 65 13.13 0.92 18.82
N LEU A 66 12.68 2.11 18.43
CA LEU A 66 13.41 3.36 18.63
C LEU A 66 13.60 3.72 20.10
N LYS A 67 12.69 3.32 21.00
CA LYS A 67 12.91 3.47 22.45
C LYS A 67 14.09 2.66 22.99
N ILE A 68 14.50 1.60 22.30
CA ILE A 68 15.56 0.70 22.74
C ILE A 68 16.89 1.04 22.05
N ARG A 69 16.85 1.30 20.74
CA ARG A 69 18.01 1.62 19.90
C ARG A 69 17.63 2.65 18.84
N GLU A 70 18.47 3.68 18.70
CA GLU A 70 18.30 4.73 17.69
C GLU A 70 19.42 4.76 16.65
N ASP A 71 20.52 4.05 16.91
CA ASP A 71 21.70 4.07 16.06
C ASP A 71 21.50 3.25 14.78
N PHE A 72 21.98 3.80 13.66
CA PHE A 72 21.83 3.19 12.33
C PHE A 72 22.32 1.73 12.28
N LEU A 73 23.47 1.44 12.92
CA LEU A 73 24.07 0.12 12.89
C LEU A 73 23.20 -0.92 13.62
N SER A 74 22.70 -0.60 14.82
CA SER A 74 21.79 -1.49 15.55
C SER A 74 20.49 -1.70 14.79
N LEU A 75 19.93 -0.65 14.18
CA LEU A 75 18.71 -0.77 13.38
C LEU A 75 18.92 -1.67 12.15
N LEU A 76 20.08 -1.55 11.48
CA LEU A 76 20.45 -2.42 10.36
C LEU A 76 20.63 -3.88 10.80
N ILE A 77 21.28 -4.12 11.94
CA ILE A 77 21.43 -5.48 12.50
C ILE A 77 20.06 -6.08 12.82
N ILE A 78 19.15 -5.30 13.43
CA ILE A 78 17.80 -5.76 13.73
C ILE A 78 17.04 -6.09 12.44
N GLU A 79 17.17 -5.28 11.39
CA GLU A 79 16.57 -5.57 10.09
C GLU A 79 17.06 -6.92 9.53
N ILE A 80 18.37 -7.16 9.57
CA ILE A 80 18.97 -8.42 9.10
C ILE A 80 18.42 -9.60 9.90
N ILE A 81 18.43 -9.50 11.24
CA ILE A 81 17.89 -10.55 12.12
C ILE A 81 16.41 -10.83 11.80
N TRP A 82 15.62 -9.77 11.55
CA TRP A 82 14.21 -9.89 11.22
C TRP A 82 13.99 -10.61 9.89
N ILE A 83 14.74 -10.25 8.85
CA ILE A 83 14.68 -10.92 7.54
C ILE A 83 15.11 -12.38 7.67
N THR A 84 16.18 -12.67 8.43
CA THR A 84 16.63 -14.05 8.66
C THR A 84 15.57 -14.87 9.40
N ALA A 85 14.97 -14.32 10.45
CA ALA A 85 13.90 -14.99 11.19
C ALA A 85 12.68 -15.29 10.32
N LEU A 86 12.25 -14.32 9.50
CA LEU A 86 11.17 -14.55 8.54
C LEU A 86 11.56 -15.57 7.47
N THR A 87 12.79 -15.54 6.99
CA THR A 87 13.26 -16.53 6.01
C THR A 87 13.19 -17.94 6.60
N LEU A 88 13.72 -18.14 7.81
CA LEU A 88 13.64 -19.41 8.51
C LEU A 88 12.20 -19.87 8.71
N TYR A 89 11.32 -18.97 9.14
CA TYR A 89 9.90 -19.27 9.33
C TYR A 89 9.23 -19.80 8.06
N TYR A 90 9.46 -19.14 6.92
CA TYR A 90 8.87 -19.55 5.63
C TYR A 90 9.56 -20.77 5.00
N THR A 91 10.84 -21.04 5.32
CA THR A 91 11.54 -22.24 4.81
C THR A 91 11.25 -23.52 5.60
N LEU A 92 10.81 -23.40 6.86
CA LEU A 92 10.55 -24.55 7.74
C LEU A 92 9.10 -25.05 7.64
N ASP A 93 8.36 -24.65 6.60
CA ASP A 93 6.96 -25.00 6.36
C ASP A 93 6.04 -24.78 7.57
N PHE A 94 6.33 -23.76 8.39
CA PHE A 94 5.37 -23.32 9.39
C PHE A 94 4.07 -22.86 8.69
N PRO A 95 2.89 -23.06 9.31
CA PRO A 95 1.64 -22.58 8.76
C PRO A 95 1.74 -21.08 8.45
N GLN A 96 1.07 -20.63 7.38
CA GLN A 96 1.09 -19.21 7.00
C GLN A 96 0.81 -18.31 8.20
N ILE A 97 1.54 -17.19 8.31
CA ILE A 97 1.38 -16.27 9.44
C ILE A 97 -0.10 -15.89 9.54
N PRO A 98 -0.78 -16.20 10.65
CA PRO A 98 -2.19 -15.88 10.80
C PRO A 98 -2.38 -14.38 10.64
N ASN A 99 -3.13 -13.97 9.60
CA ASN A 99 -3.25 -12.56 9.25
C ASN A 99 -4.39 -11.85 9.99
N TYR A 100 -4.65 -12.25 11.24
CA TYR A 100 -5.65 -11.58 12.08
C TYR A 100 -5.24 -10.12 12.32
N PHE A 101 -6.18 -9.19 12.10
CA PHE A 101 -5.93 -7.74 12.18
C PHE A 101 -4.73 -7.25 11.33
N HIS A 102 -4.42 -7.99 10.26
CA HIS A 102 -3.28 -7.75 9.37
C HIS A 102 -1.91 -7.69 10.04
N LEU A 103 -1.74 -8.37 11.18
CA LEU A 103 -0.44 -8.48 11.85
C LEU A 103 0.58 -9.22 10.99
N GLY A 104 0.19 -10.28 10.27
CA GLY A 104 1.07 -10.99 9.36
C GLY A 104 1.62 -10.09 8.26
N SER A 105 0.74 -9.34 7.60
CA SER A 105 1.11 -8.32 6.60
C SER A 105 2.04 -7.26 7.18
N SER A 106 1.84 -6.89 8.46
CA SER A 106 2.68 -5.92 9.17
C SER A 106 4.08 -6.45 9.42
N LEU A 107 4.20 -7.69 9.91
CA LEU A 107 5.49 -8.33 10.20
C LEU A 107 6.29 -8.54 8.92
N LEU A 108 5.62 -8.95 7.84
CA LEU A 108 6.21 -9.14 6.52
C LEU A 108 6.56 -7.80 5.84
N GLY A 109 5.77 -6.75 6.07
CA GLY A 109 6.02 -5.41 5.54
C GLY A 109 7.06 -4.61 6.34
N PHE A 110 7.32 -4.97 7.60
CA PHE A 110 8.18 -4.22 8.50
C PHE A 110 9.61 -4.00 7.97
N PRO A 111 10.30 -5.00 7.36
CA PRO A 111 11.60 -4.77 6.76
C PRO A 111 11.60 -3.66 5.71
N PHE A 112 10.58 -3.57 4.84
CA PHE A 112 10.46 -2.47 3.89
C PHE A 112 10.28 -1.11 4.59
N TYR A 113 9.50 -1.08 5.66
CA TYR A 113 9.28 0.13 6.45
C TYR A 113 10.58 0.62 7.11
N LEU A 114 11.34 -0.31 7.72
CA LEU A 114 12.62 -0.03 8.36
C LEU A 114 13.69 0.38 7.34
N ALA A 115 13.79 -0.32 6.21
CA ALA A 115 14.66 0.07 5.09
C ALA A 115 14.37 1.50 4.62
N GLY A 116 13.08 1.87 4.49
CA GLY A 116 12.67 3.23 4.15
C GLY A 116 13.11 4.27 5.19
N PHE A 117 13.05 3.94 6.48
CA PHE A 117 13.57 4.80 7.55
C PHE A 117 15.10 4.94 7.48
N LEU A 118 15.84 3.86 7.28
CA LEU A 118 17.29 3.89 7.12
C LEU A 118 17.73 4.69 5.88
N LEU A 119 17.03 4.52 4.75
CA LEU A 119 17.23 5.32 3.54
C LEU A 119 16.99 6.80 3.79
N LYS A 120 15.99 7.15 4.61
CA LYS A 120 15.74 8.54 5.01
C LYS A 120 16.91 9.13 5.81
N LEU A 121 17.51 8.36 6.73
CA LEU A 121 18.68 8.80 7.49
C LEU A 121 19.89 9.08 6.58
N LYS A 122 20.05 8.30 5.49
CA LYS A 122 21.16 8.41 4.54
C LYS A 122 20.79 9.05 3.20
N TYR A 123 19.67 9.75 3.12
CA TYR A 123 19.08 10.21 1.86
C TYR A 123 20.04 11.02 0.96
N LYS A 124 20.82 11.94 1.55
CA LYS A 124 21.80 12.75 0.80
C LYS A 124 22.88 11.89 0.16
N GLU A 125 23.40 10.91 0.91
CA GLU A 125 24.42 9.97 0.43
C GLU A 125 23.86 9.08 -0.69
N THR A 126 22.64 8.57 -0.52
CA THR A 126 21.93 7.77 -1.52
C THR A 126 21.76 8.53 -2.83
N ILE A 127 21.30 9.79 -2.80
CA ILE A 127 21.15 10.60 -4.02
C ILE A 127 22.51 10.88 -4.67
N ALA A 128 23.53 11.21 -3.87
CA ALA A 128 24.87 11.46 -4.41
C ALA A 128 25.42 10.23 -5.14
N TRP A 129 25.19 9.03 -4.59
CA TRP A 129 25.54 7.77 -5.23
C TRP A 129 24.77 7.54 -6.54
N ILE A 130 23.45 7.72 -6.53
CA ILE A 130 22.58 7.61 -7.73
C ILE A 130 23.08 8.52 -8.85
N LYS A 131 23.43 9.78 -8.52
CA LYS A 131 23.92 10.75 -9.51
C LYS A 131 25.28 10.36 -10.09
N ARG A 132 26.18 9.82 -9.26
CA ARG A 132 27.55 9.45 -9.64
C ARG A 132 27.61 8.17 -10.46
N LYS A 133 26.81 7.17 -10.12
CA LYS A 133 26.88 5.82 -10.71
C LYS A 133 25.62 5.47 -11.50
N ARG A 134 25.24 6.28 -12.49
CA ARG A 134 23.98 6.08 -13.23
C ARG A 134 23.85 4.69 -13.89
N TRP A 135 24.96 4.06 -14.27
CA TRP A 135 24.95 2.72 -14.86
C TRP A 135 24.45 1.64 -13.88
N THR A 136 24.61 1.81 -12.56
CA THR A 136 24.11 0.85 -11.57
C THR A 136 22.59 0.80 -11.54
N ILE A 137 21.92 1.86 -11.97
CA ILE A 137 20.47 1.93 -12.09
C ILE A 137 19.98 0.96 -13.17
N GLY A 138 20.69 0.87 -14.30
CA GLY A 138 20.38 -0.09 -15.36
C GLY A 138 20.50 -1.53 -14.86
N LEU A 139 21.53 -1.83 -14.06
CA LEU A 139 21.67 -3.14 -13.42
C LEU A 139 20.57 -3.44 -12.41
N ILE A 140 20.19 -2.45 -11.58
CA ILE A 140 19.05 -2.58 -10.65
C ILE A 140 17.75 -2.85 -11.41
N PHE A 141 17.55 -2.20 -12.57
CA PHE A 141 16.38 -2.44 -13.41
C PHE A 141 16.37 -3.86 -13.99
N VAL A 142 17.49 -4.32 -14.55
CA VAL A 142 17.63 -5.69 -15.06
C VAL A 142 17.40 -6.71 -13.93
N PHE A 143 18.01 -6.50 -12.77
CA PHE A 143 17.81 -7.35 -11.61
C PHE A 143 16.36 -7.35 -11.10
N TYR A 144 15.69 -6.21 -11.12
CA TYR A 144 14.27 -6.11 -10.77
C TYR A 144 13.39 -6.96 -11.70
N ILE A 145 13.60 -6.88 -13.02
CA ILE A 145 12.85 -7.68 -13.99
C ILE A 145 13.12 -9.17 -13.83
N ILE A 146 14.39 -9.56 -13.73
CA ILE A 146 14.76 -10.98 -13.52
C ILE A 146 14.16 -11.47 -12.20
N GLY A 147 14.37 -10.75 -11.10
CA GLY A 147 13.86 -11.14 -9.80
C GLY A 147 12.34 -11.25 -9.77
N PHE A 148 11.61 -10.37 -10.47
CA PHE A 148 10.15 -10.48 -10.62
C PHE A 148 9.74 -11.77 -11.35
N LEU A 149 10.40 -12.09 -12.48
CA LEU A 149 10.10 -13.29 -13.27
C LEU A 149 10.37 -14.59 -12.48
N PHE A 150 11.43 -14.62 -11.68
CA PHE A 150 11.79 -15.80 -10.88
C PHE A 150 11.00 -15.93 -9.58
N ASN A 151 10.66 -14.81 -8.92
CA ASN A 151 9.92 -14.87 -7.64
C ASN A 151 8.44 -15.18 -7.84
N GLY A 152 7.87 -14.79 -8.98
CA GLY A 152 6.43 -14.82 -9.20
C GLY A 152 5.68 -13.78 -8.36
N PHE A 153 4.37 -13.98 -8.20
CA PHE A 153 3.50 -13.02 -7.54
C PHE A 153 3.72 -12.98 -6.02
N ALA A 154 4.19 -11.83 -5.54
CA ALA A 154 4.26 -11.52 -4.11
C ALA A 154 3.22 -10.44 -3.75
N SER A 155 2.55 -10.60 -2.61
CA SER A 155 1.55 -9.68 -2.09
C SER A 155 1.61 -9.63 -0.57
N LEU A 156 1.78 -8.42 -0.03
CA LEU A 156 1.76 -8.18 1.41
C LEU A 156 0.34 -8.37 2.01
N GLU A 157 -0.70 -8.08 1.24
CA GLU A 157 -2.11 -8.20 1.68
C GLU A 157 -2.44 -9.63 2.12
N GLY A 158 -2.10 -10.60 1.26
CA GLY A 158 -2.35 -12.02 1.52
C GLY A 158 -1.17 -12.77 2.13
N CYS A 159 -0.14 -12.08 2.65
CA CYS A 159 1.11 -12.69 3.13
C CYS A 159 1.75 -13.65 2.12
N LYS A 160 1.64 -13.37 0.81
CA LYS A 160 2.19 -14.18 -0.27
C LYS A 160 3.59 -13.69 -0.59
N VAL A 161 4.60 -14.51 -0.32
CA VAL A 161 6.02 -14.14 -0.51
C VAL A 161 6.56 -14.43 -1.91
N GLY A 162 5.80 -15.16 -2.73
CA GLY A 162 6.29 -15.74 -3.98
C GLY A 162 7.10 -17.02 -3.71
N ASN A 163 7.99 -17.37 -4.64
CA ASN A 163 8.84 -18.56 -4.53
C ASN A 163 9.95 -18.39 -3.47
N TYR A 164 10.49 -17.17 -3.31
CA TYR A 164 11.62 -16.90 -2.44
C TYR A 164 11.44 -15.57 -1.69
N ILE A 165 11.28 -15.62 -0.37
CA ILE A 165 11.10 -14.43 0.47
C ILE A 165 12.24 -13.42 0.37
N LEU A 166 13.50 -13.87 0.25
CA LEU A 166 14.63 -12.97 0.04
C LEU A 166 14.51 -12.22 -1.29
N LEU A 167 14.01 -12.89 -2.33
CA LEU A 167 13.82 -12.29 -3.64
C LEU A 167 12.67 -11.27 -3.62
N MET A 168 11.62 -11.50 -2.81
CA MET A 168 10.59 -10.49 -2.53
C MET A 168 11.18 -9.21 -1.96
N TYR A 169 12.02 -9.30 -0.92
CA TYR A 169 12.65 -8.12 -0.32
C TYR A 169 13.58 -7.41 -1.29
N LEU A 170 14.46 -8.16 -1.97
CA LEU A 170 15.41 -7.57 -2.93
C LEU A 170 14.69 -6.87 -4.09
N THR A 171 13.67 -7.51 -4.68
CA THR A 171 12.89 -6.92 -5.77
C THR A 171 12.08 -5.71 -5.33
N GLY A 172 11.45 -5.75 -4.14
CA GLY A 172 10.72 -4.61 -3.58
C GLY A 172 11.61 -3.41 -3.29
N LEU A 173 12.82 -3.64 -2.74
CA LEU A 173 13.81 -2.57 -2.53
C LEU A 173 14.32 -2.01 -3.86
N CYS A 174 14.57 -2.85 -4.87
CA CYS A 174 14.93 -2.41 -6.21
C CYS A 174 13.85 -1.52 -6.83
N GLY A 175 12.58 -1.94 -6.75
CA GLY A 175 11.44 -1.14 -7.23
C GLY A 175 11.33 0.22 -6.53
N THR A 176 11.56 0.25 -5.22
CA THR A 176 11.58 1.50 -4.43
C THR A 176 12.69 2.44 -4.90
N LEU A 177 13.91 1.92 -5.10
CA LEU A 177 15.04 2.70 -5.61
C LEU A 177 14.77 3.23 -7.03
N LEU A 178 14.24 2.40 -7.93
CA LEU A 178 13.86 2.80 -9.29
C LEU A 178 12.81 3.90 -9.28
N THR A 179 11.86 3.86 -8.35
CA THR A 179 10.85 4.92 -8.16
C THR A 179 11.52 6.24 -7.75
N ILE A 180 12.40 6.22 -6.75
CA ILE A 180 13.16 7.40 -6.31
C ILE A 180 13.97 7.99 -7.47
N VAL A 181 14.70 7.15 -8.21
CA VAL A 181 15.46 7.58 -9.39
C VAL A 181 14.56 8.24 -10.42
N SER A 182 13.43 7.60 -10.76
CA SER A 182 12.49 8.10 -11.77
C SER A 182 11.96 9.49 -11.39
N THR A 183 11.63 9.71 -10.12
CA THR A 183 11.21 11.04 -9.64
C THR A 183 12.30 12.11 -9.78
N HIS A 184 13.57 11.75 -9.56
CA HIS A 184 14.69 12.67 -9.76
C HIS A 184 15.00 12.98 -11.23
N LEU A 185 14.72 12.02 -12.13
CA LEU A 185 14.87 12.23 -13.58
C LEU A 185 13.79 13.17 -14.15
N LEU A 186 12.57 13.10 -13.61
CA LEU A 186 11.43 13.88 -14.10
C LEU A 186 11.58 15.39 -13.89
N LYS A 187 12.45 15.85 -12.96
CA LYS A 187 12.92 17.24 -12.69
C LYS A 187 11.89 18.38 -12.61
N ARG A 188 10.62 18.17 -12.96
CA ARG A 188 9.58 19.19 -13.04
C ARG A 188 8.61 19.01 -11.88
N PRO A 189 8.53 19.98 -10.95
CA PRO A 189 7.50 19.95 -9.93
C PRO A 189 6.15 20.06 -10.63
N ASN A 190 5.35 19.00 -10.55
CA ASN A 190 4.00 18.99 -11.10
C ASN A 190 3.00 19.19 -9.97
N LYS A 191 2.23 20.27 -10.06
CA LYS A 191 1.17 20.63 -9.11
C LYS A 191 0.20 19.47 -8.88
N TRP A 192 -0.16 18.72 -9.91
CA TRP A 192 -1.11 17.61 -9.82
C TRP A 192 -0.52 16.39 -9.12
N VAL A 193 0.76 16.09 -9.36
CA VAL A 193 1.47 15.05 -8.61
C VAL A 193 1.53 15.40 -7.12
N TYR A 194 1.73 16.68 -6.79
CA TYR A 194 1.67 17.15 -5.40
C TYR A 194 0.26 16.98 -4.80
N VAL A 195 -0.80 17.37 -5.51
CA VAL A 195 -2.20 17.17 -5.05
C VAL A 195 -2.49 15.69 -4.79
N LEU A 196 -2.14 14.80 -5.73
CA LEU A 196 -2.33 13.35 -5.58
C LEU A 196 -1.51 12.80 -4.39
N SER A 197 -0.27 13.27 -4.20
CA SER A 197 0.57 12.87 -3.07
C SER A 197 -0.01 13.33 -1.72
N CYS A 198 -0.55 14.54 -1.64
CA CYS A 198 -1.23 15.04 -0.45
C CYS A 198 -2.52 14.26 -0.15
N GLY A 199 -3.26 13.87 -1.20
CA GLY A 199 -4.50 13.12 -1.13
C GLY A 199 -4.38 11.60 -1.07
N MET A 200 -3.17 11.05 -0.93
CA MET A 200 -2.94 9.60 -0.98
C MET A 200 -3.82 8.80 -0.03
N ILE A 201 -4.13 9.33 1.16
CA ILE A 201 -5.04 8.66 2.11
C ILE A 201 -6.47 8.57 1.59
N VAL A 202 -6.93 9.60 0.86
CA VAL A 202 -8.27 9.62 0.23
C VAL A 202 -8.28 8.57 -0.86
N ILE A 203 -7.33 8.65 -1.80
CA ILE A 203 -7.16 7.66 -2.88
C ILE A 203 -7.19 6.26 -2.31
N LEU A 204 -6.42 6.00 -1.24
CA LEU A 204 -6.36 4.70 -0.61
C LEU A 204 -7.74 4.23 -0.13
N CYS A 205 -8.55 5.09 0.48
CA CYS A 205 -9.89 4.71 0.94
C CYS A 205 -10.92 4.57 -0.20
N THR A 206 -10.79 5.34 -1.29
CA THR A 206 -11.86 5.48 -2.30
C THR A 206 -11.60 4.74 -3.61
N HIS A 207 -10.35 4.45 -3.98
CA HIS A 207 -10.05 3.84 -5.29
C HIS A 207 -10.72 2.49 -5.51
N GLY A 208 -10.80 1.62 -4.49
CA GLY A 208 -11.44 0.31 -4.61
C GLY A 208 -12.94 0.44 -4.89
N PHE A 209 -13.60 1.42 -4.25
CA PHE A 209 -14.99 1.74 -4.52
C PHE A 209 -15.18 2.29 -5.94
N ILE A 210 -14.33 3.24 -6.36
CA ILE A 210 -14.39 3.80 -7.72
C ILE A 210 -14.20 2.68 -8.75
N LEU A 211 -13.16 1.85 -8.57
CA LEU A 211 -12.88 0.70 -9.44
C LEU A 211 -14.09 -0.25 -9.55
N ASN A 212 -14.73 -0.58 -8.42
CA ASN A 212 -15.91 -1.44 -8.40
C ASN A 212 -17.15 -0.78 -9.04
N MET A 213 -17.32 0.53 -8.88
CA MET A 213 -18.48 1.26 -9.39
C MET A 213 -18.35 1.69 -10.86
N THR A 214 -17.14 1.82 -11.39
CA THR A 214 -16.89 2.26 -12.77
C THR A 214 -16.33 1.14 -13.64
N ILE A 215 -15.17 0.59 -13.28
CA ILE A 215 -14.30 -0.23 -14.14
C ILE A 215 -14.76 -1.69 -14.13
N ASN A 216 -15.03 -2.26 -12.96
CA ASN A 216 -15.42 -3.68 -12.87
C ASN A 216 -16.84 -3.96 -13.39
N LYS A 217 -17.65 -2.93 -13.64
CA LYS A 217 -18.99 -3.07 -14.26
C LYS A 217 -18.94 -3.28 -15.77
N PHE A 218 -17.82 -2.98 -16.42
CA PHE A 218 -17.62 -3.21 -17.84
C PHE A 218 -16.53 -4.26 -18.03
N PRO A 219 -16.84 -5.56 -17.89
CA PRO A 219 -15.87 -6.64 -18.13
C PRO A 219 -15.63 -6.75 -19.65
N ILE A 220 -14.80 -5.86 -20.19
CA ILE A 220 -14.53 -5.82 -21.63
C ILE A 220 -13.40 -6.81 -22.01
N PHE A 221 -12.58 -7.26 -21.04
CA PHE A 221 -11.36 -8.03 -21.33
C PHE A 221 -11.18 -9.25 -20.43
N GLU A 222 -10.67 -10.33 -21.02
CA GLU A 222 -10.19 -11.51 -20.29
C GLU A 222 -9.02 -11.14 -19.37
N LEU A 223 -9.11 -11.60 -18.12
CA LEU A 223 -8.06 -11.46 -17.10
C LEU A 223 -6.73 -12.01 -17.64
N TYR A 224 -5.64 -11.26 -17.42
CA TYR A 224 -4.26 -11.61 -17.80
C TYR A 224 -3.92 -11.57 -19.29
N SER A 225 -4.79 -11.05 -20.16
CA SER A 225 -4.43 -10.72 -21.54
C SER A 225 -3.57 -9.45 -21.62
N TRP A 226 -2.85 -9.22 -22.73
CA TRP A 226 -2.17 -7.93 -23.00
C TRP A 226 -3.14 -6.74 -22.94
N ALA A 227 -4.39 -6.97 -23.34
CA ALA A 227 -5.46 -5.98 -23.24
C ALA A 227 -5.81 -5.65 -21.79
N TRP A 228 -5.71 -6.62 -20.86
CA TRP A 228 -5.91 -6.40 -19.43
C TRP A 228 -4.87 -5.43 -18.83
N TYR A 229 -3.60 -5.52 -19.24
CA TYR A 229 -2.57 -4.59 -18.76
C TYR A 229 -2.81 -3.16 -19.25
N ILE A 230 -3.18 -2.99 -20.52
CA ILE A 230 -3.55 -1.68 -21.08
C ILE A 230 -4.78 -1.14 -20.34
N TYR A 231 -5.78 -1.99 -20.11
CA TYR A 231 -6.97 -1.66 -19.35
C TYR A 231 -6.65 -1.22 -17.92
N ALA A 232 -5.74 -1.91 -17.23
CA ALA A 232 -5.31 -1.55 -15.88
C ALA A 232 -4.63 -0.18 -15.85
N VAL A 233 -3.77 0.12 -16.83
CA VAL A 233 -3.12 1.44 -16.94
C VAL A 233 -4.14 2.55 -17.18
N ILE A 234 -5.06 2.35 -18.13
CA ILE A 234 -6.14 3.32 -18.43
C ILE A 234 -7.03 3.52 -17.20
N SER A 235 -7.38 2.43 -16.52
CA SER A 235 -8.17 2.43 -15.28
C SER A 235 -7.51 3.25 -14.17
N CYS A 236 -6.19 3.07 -13.96
CA CYS A 236 -5.42 3.89 -13.02
C CYS A 236 -5.46 5.38 -13.38
N ILE A 237 -5.34 5.73 -14.67
CA ILE A 237 -5.42 7.14 -15.11
C ILE A 237 -6.80 7.73 -14.83
N ILE A 238 -7.88 7.00 -15.16
CA ILE A 238 -9.25 7.43 -14.92
C ILE A 238 -9.49 7.63 -13.42
N ILE A 239 -9.08 6.67 -12.58
CA ILE A 239 -9.19 6.77 -11.12
C ILE A 239 -8.43 8.01 -10.63
N MET A 240 -7.19 8.23 -11.06
CA MET A 240 -6.43 9.42 -10.66
C MET A 240 -7.15 10.72 -11.02
N ILE A 241 -7.79 10.81 -12.19
CA ILE A 241 -8.54 11.99 -12.62
C ILE A 241 -9.78 12.21 -11.74
N ILE A 242 -10.53 11.15 -11.44
CA ILE A 242 -11.72 11.20 -10.57
C ILE A 242 -11.35 11.55 -9.13
N GLU A 243 -10.20 11.10 -8.65
CA GLU A 243 -9.72 11.36 -7.29
C GLU A 243 -9.33 12.83 -7.07
N ILE A 244 -8.85 13.54 -8.10
CA ILE A 244 -8.45 14.96 -7.97
C ILE A 244 -9.56 15.84 -7.35
N PRO A 245 -10.80 15.88 -7.87
CA PRO A 245 -11.86 16.70 -7.27
C PRO A 245 -12.24 16.24 -5.86
N ILE A 246 -12.19 14.93 -5.57
CA ILE A 246 -12.48 14.38 -4.23
C ILE A 246 -11.41 14.85 -3.24
N ILE A 247 -10.14 14.76 -3.61
CA ILE A 247 -9.01 15.25 -2.80
C ILE A 247 -9.14 16.75 -2.54
N LEU A 248 -9.47 17.54 -3.57
CA LEU A 248 -9.65 18.98 -3.41
C LEU A 248 -10.82 19.30 -2.46
N PHE A 249 -11.92 18.57 -2.56
CA PHE A 249 -13.06 18.68 -1.64
C PHE A 249 -12.65 18.32 -0.19
N CYS A 250 -12.00 17.17 0.01
CA CYS A 250 -11.49 16.76 1.31
C CYS A 250 -10.47 17.74 1.89
N SER A 251 -9.64 18.35 1.05
CA SER A 251 -8.66 19.36 1.49
C SER A 251 -9.29 20.64 1.98
N ARG A 252 -10.49 20.98 1.49
CA ARG A 252 -11.22 22.17 1.91
C ARG A 252 -12.00 21.93 3.21
N TYR A 253 -12.73 20.82 3.29
CA TYR A 253 -13.71 20.57 4.36
C TYR A 253 -13.23 19.59 5.44
N PHE A 254 -12.30 18.70 5.10
CA PHE A 254 -11.81 17.63 5.97
C PHE A 254 -10.28 17.68 6.12
N LYS A 255 -9.72 18.87 6.37
CA LYS A 255 -8.25 19.05 6.53
C LYS A 255 -7.62 18.12 7.55
N TRP A 256 -8.30 17.92 8.67
CA TRP A 256 -7.87 17.03 9.74
C TRP A 256 -7.76 15.58 9.24
N ALA A 257 -8.62 15.17 8.31
CA ALA A 257 -8.66 13.82 7.75
C ALA A 257 -7.47 13.53 6.82
N MET A 258 -6.93 14.56 6.17
CA MET A 258 -5.75 14.44 5.32
C MET A 258 -4.43 14.68 6.06
N GLY A 259 -4.44 14.63 7.40
CA GLY A 259 -3.26 14.88 8.22
C GLY A 259 -2.81 16.34 8.25
N GLY A 260 -3.73 17.29 8.05
CA GLY A 260 -3.47 18.73 8.19
C GLY A 260 -2.62 19.35 7.08
N ARG A 261 -2.38 18.62 5.97
CA ARG A 261 -1.60 19.13 4.83
C ARG A 261 -2.38 20.23 4.10
N LYS A 262 -1.76 21.39 3.91
CA LYS A 262 -2.31 22.46 3.09
C LYS A 262 -2.07 22.15 1.62
N ILE A 263 -3.16 21.98 0.87
CA ILE A 263 -3.14 21.95 -0.58
C ILE A 263 -3.45 23.39 -1.00
N PHE A 264 -2.38 24.18 -1.18
CA PHE A 264 -2.38 25.64 -1.33
C PHE A 264 -2.66 26.40 -0.02
#